data_AF-A0A922VVR4-F1
#
_entry.id   AF-A0A922VVR4-F1
#
_cell.length_a   1.000
_cell.length_b   1.000
_cell.length_c   1.000
_cell.angle_alpha   90.00
_cell.angle_beta   90.00
_cell.angle_gamma   90.00
#
_symmetry.space_group_name_H-M   'P 1'
#
loop_
_entity.id
_entity.type
_entity.pdbx_description
1 polymer ?
#
loop_
_entity_poly.entity_id
_entity_poly.type
_entity_poly.pdbx_seq_one_letter_code
_entity_poly.pdbx_strand_id
1 'polypeptide(L)' 'MLNIDLRKIYLFQPVEPAPDPGNLPVGGDIYYECLDCTAVLNSVPHIKCACRCTNLAGGGGAMQIAKPDRVRVVRGKLK' A
#
# COMPACT_ATOMS: atom_id res chain seq x y z
N MET A 1 1.33 15.74 -7.69
CA MET A 1 1.31 14.26 -7.52
C MET A 1 0.11 13.74 -8.28
N LEU A 2 0.33 12.82 -9.23
CA LEU A 2 -0.76 12.17 -9.95
C LEU A 2 -1.59 11.36 -8.95
N ASN A 3 -2.77 11.86 -8.62
CA ASN A 3 -3.70 11.27 -7.67
C ASN A 3 -4.51 10.14 -8.35
N ILE A 4 -3.79 9.18 -8.95
CA ILE A 4 -4.41 8.04 -9.63
C ILE A 4 -4.96 7.11 -8.56
N ASP A 5 -6.28 6.96 -8.55
CA ASP A 5 -6.93 5.93 -7.75
C ASP A 5 -6.65 4.55 -8.38
N LEU A 6 -5.72 3.80 -7.79
CA LEU A 6 -5.32 2.48 -8.27
C LEU A 6 -6.49 1.49 -8.32
N ARG A 7 -7.58 1.71 -7.56
CA ARG A 7 -8.76 0.82 -7.61
C ARG A 7 -9.52 0.90 -8.94
N LYS A 8 -9.28 1.94 -9.74
CA LYS A 8 -9.81 2.04 -11.10
C LYS A 8 -9.10 1.10 -12.08
N ILE A 9 -7.86 0.72 -11.78
CA ILE A 9 -6.99 -0.07 -12.68
C ILE A 9 -6.83 -1.51 -12.18
N TYR A 10 -6.82 -1.70 -10.86
CA TYR A 10 -6.57 -2.99 -10.22
C TYR A 10 -7.78 -3.47 -9.42
N LEU A 11 -7.89 -4.80 -9.30
CA LEU A 11 -8.65 -5.48 -8.26
C LEU A 11 -7.70 -5.79 -7.11
N PHE A 12 -8.12 -5.45 -5.88
CA PHE A 12 -7.34 -5.71 -4.67
C PHE A 12 -8.02 -6.79 -3.84
N GLN A 13 -7.24 -7.79 -3.44
CA GLN A 13 -7.67 -8.86 -2.54
C GLN A 13 -6.79 -8.85 -1.30
N PRO A 14 -7.34 -8.92 -0.07
CA PRO A 14 -6.55 -9.05 1.14
C PRO A 14 -5.61 -10.25 1.08
N VAL A 15 -4.39 -10.08 1.60
CA VAL A 15 -3.50 -11.21 1.87
C VAL A 15 -3.98 -11.90 3.14
N GLU A 16 -4.27 -13.19 3.05
CA GLU A 16 -4.67 -14.03 4.18
C GLU A 16 -3.67 -15.19 4.38
N PRO A 17 -3.28 -15.51 5.64
CA PRO A 17 -3.62 -14.77 6.87
C PRO A 17 -3.01 -13.36 6.89
N ALA A 18 -3.59 -12.46 7.70
CA ALA A 18 -3.07 -11.11 7.84
C ALA A 18 -1.60 -11.16 8.31
N PRO A 19 -0.65 -10.52 7.57
CA PRO A 19 0.75 -10.51 7.96
C PRO A 19 0.99 -9.79 9.28
N ASP A 20 2.10 -10.13 9.95
CA ASP A 20 2.57 -9.44 11.15
C ASP A 20 2.84 -7.95 10.82
N PRO A 21 2.24 -6.99 11.54
CA PRO A 21 2.53 -5.56 11.39
C PRO A 21 4.02 -5.20 11.52
N GLY A 22 4.80 -5.98 12.27
CA GLY A 22 6.25 -5.79 12.40
C GLY A 22 7.07 -6.27 11.19
N ASN A 23 6.46 -7.05 10.29
CA ASN A 23 7.13 -7.68 9.14
C ASN A 23 6.18 -7.77 7.94
N LEU A 24 5.75 -6.62 7.43
CA LEU A 24 4.87 -6.55 6.26
C LEU A 24 5.62 -6.98 4.99
N PRO A 25 5.07 -7.89 4.17
CA PRO A 25 5.68 -8.32 2.93
C PRO A 25 5.78 -7.17 1.91
N VAL A 26 6.76 -7.27 1.02
CA VAL A 26 6.97 -6.37 -0.12
C VAL A 26 6.98 -7.17 -1.42
N GLY A 27 6.56 -6.57 -2.53
CA GLY A 27 6.54 -7.27 -3.82
C GLY A 27 5.84 -6.48 -4.93
N GLY A 28 6.05 -6.92 -6.18
CA GLY A 28 5.50 -6.25 -7.36
C GLY A 28 3.97 -6.28 -7.45
N ASP A 29 3.34 -7.31 -6.89
CA ASP A 29 1.89 -7.46 -6.77
C ASP A 29 1.35 -7.07 -5.38
N ILE A 30 2.22 -6.60 -4.47
CA ILE A 30 1.87 -6.28 -3.08
C ILE A 30 1.66 -4.77 -2.91
N TYR A 31 0.54 -4.43 -2.30
CA TYR A 31 0.14 -3.06 -2.01
C TYR A 31 -0.32 -2.95 -0.55
N TYR A 32 -0.26 -1.73 -0.04
CA TYR A 32 -0.68 -1.37 1.31
C TYR A 32 -1.92 -0.49 1.24
N GLU A 33 -3.00 -0.99 1.82
CA GLU A 33 -4.21 -0.23 2.11
C GLU A 33 -4.09 0.40 3.49
N CYS A 34 -4.10 1.74 3.55
CA CYS A 34 -4.18 2.43 4.82
C CYS A 34 -5.61 2.37 5.38
N LEU A 35 -5.78 1.83 6.58
CA LEU A 35 -7.09 1.65 7.20
C LEU A 35 -7.74 2.97 7.68
N ASP A 36 -6.95 4.04 7.82
CA ASP A 36 -7.45 5.35 8.26
C ASP A 36 -8.00 6.21 7.12
N CYS A 37 -7.41 6.07 5.92
CA CYS A 37 -7.74 6.94 4.79
C CYS A 37 -8.04 6.20 3.48
N THR A 38 -8.08 4.87 3.55
CA THR A 38 -8.36 3.93 2.45
C THR A 38 -7.47 4.07 1.23
N ALA A 39 -6.39 4.85 1.28
CA ALA A 39 -5.43 4.94 0.18
C ALA A 39 -4.74 3.60 -0.03
N VAL A 40 -4.56 3.18 -1.29
CA VAL A 40 -3.77 2.00 -1.64
C VAL A 40 -2.52 2.46 -2.37
N LEU A 41 -1.35 2.10 -1.86
CA LEU A 41 -0.06 2.43 -2.44
C LEU A 41 0.76 1.16 -2.64
N ASN A 42 1.63 1.14 -3.65
CA ASN A 42 2.54 0.01 -3.89
C ASN A 42 3.47 -0.17 -2.68
N SER A 43 3.77 -1.41 -2.29
CA SER A 43 4.71 -1.71 -1.20
C SER A 43 6.15 -1.28 -1.48
N VAL A 44 6.53 -1.20 -2.77
CA VAL A 44 7.84 -0.75 -3.27
C VAL A 44 7.68 0.40 -4.26
N PRO A 45 7.24 1.58 -3.81
CA PRO A 45 6.96 2.70 -4.70
C PRO A 45 8.25 3.30 -5.26
N HIS A 46 8.42 3.25 -6.58
CA HIS A 46 9.54 3.93 -7.24
C HIS A 46 9.30 5.44 -7.41
N ILE A 47 8.06 5.84 -7.66
CA ILE A 47 7.65 7.24 -7.77
C ILE A 47 7.16 7.73 -6.41
N LYS A 48 7.46 9.00 -6.08
CA LYS A 48 7.00 9.64 -4.83
C LYS A 48 5.47 9.50 -4.67
N CYS A 49 5.05 8.90 -3.57
CA CYS A 49 3.65 8.72 -3.20
C CYS A 49 3.47 8.90 -1.69
N ALA A 50 2.28 9.32 -1.28
CA ALA A 50 1.92 9.40 0.13
C ALA A 50 0.41 9.34 0.27
N CYS A 51 -0.08 8.77 1.37
CA CYS A 51 -1.50 8.82 1.70
C CYS A 51 -1.82 10.13 2.43
N ARG A 52 -3.10 10.55 2.42
CA ARG A 52 -3.54 11.84 2.98
C ARG A 52 -3.34 11.97 4.50
N CYS A 53 -3.31 10.86 5.24
CA CYS A 53 -3.11 10.83 6.69
C CYS A 53 -1.65 10.57 7.07
N THR A 54 -0.74 10.61 6.08
CA THR A 54 0.71 10.42 6.24
C THR A 54 1.15 9.11 6.89
N ASN A 55 0.26 8.13 7.04
CA ASN A 55 0.64 6.81 7.53
C ASN A 55 1.58 6.09 6.55
N LEU A 56 1.33 6.23 5.25
CA LEU A 56 2.12 5.67 4.17
C LEU A 56 2.78 6.80 3.38
N ALA A 57 4.10 6.74 3.23
CA ALA A 57 4.86 7.64 2.36
C ALA A 57 6.03 6.88 1.75
N GLY A 58 6.27 7.03 0.46
CA GLY A 58 7.33 6.26 -0.20
C GLY A 58 7.82 6.88 -1.50
N GLY A 59 8.88 6.28 -2.02
CA GLY A 59 9.57 6.66 -3.25
C GLY A 59 10.93 5.97 -3.32
N GLY A 60 11.54 5.92 -4.51
CA GLY A 60 12.88 5.32 -4.66
C GLY A 60 12.95 3.82 -4.35
N GLY A 61 11.82 3.11 -4.39
CA GLY A 61 11.73 1.67 -4.14
C GLY A 61 11.47 1.30 -2.67
N ALA A 62 11.21 2.28 -1.79
CA ALA A 62 10.97 2.05 -0.37
C ALA A 62 9.69 2.72 0.13
N MET A 63 9.03 2.06 1.08
CA MET A 63 7.86 2.57 1.79
C MET A 63 8.21 2.84 3.26
N GLN A 64 7.75 3.98 3.77
CA GLN A 64 7.76 4.33 5.18
C GLN A 64 6.35 4.21 5.74
N ILE A 65 6.21 3.55 6.88
CA ILE A 65 4.94 3.24 7.53
C ILE A 65 4.98 3.73 8.97
N ALA A 66 4.14 4.72 9.31
CA ALA A 66 4.13 5.32 10.65
C ALA A 66 3.36 4.48 11.69
N LYS A 67 2.31 3.79 11.24
CA LYS A 67 1.39 2.96 12.04
C LYS A 67 1.12 1.66 11.28
N PRO A 68 2.01 0.66 11.40
CA PRO A 68 1.90 -0.61 10.67
C PRO A 68 0.64 -1.42 11.00
N ASP A 69 0.14 -1.30 12.23
CA ASP A 69 -1.12 -1.86 12.70
C ASP A 69 -2.36 -1.27 11.98
N ARG A 70 -2.20 -0.11 11.34
CA ARG A 70 -3.23 0.57 10.53
C ARG A 70 -3.03 0.35 9.04
N VAL A 71 -2.36 -0.74 8.66
CA VAL A 71 -2.12 -1.16 7.28
C VAL A 71 -2.69 -2.55 7.04
N ARG A 72 -3.46 -2.69 5.96
CA ARG A 72 -3.82 -3.99 5.41
C ARG A 72 -2.98 -4.25 4.16
N VAL A 73 -2.42 -5.45 4.08
CA VAL A 73 -1.71 -5.92 2.89
C VAL A 73 -2.71 -6.48 1.89
N VAL A 74 -2.66 -6.01 0.65
CA VAL A 74 -3.52 -6.48 -0.44
C VAL A 74 -2.68 -6.84 -1.66
N ARG A 75 -3.10 -7.88 -2.39
CA ARG A 75 -2.57 -8.20 -3.71
C ARG A 75 -3.35 -7.47 -4.80
N GLY A 76 -2.65 -6.79 -5.69
CA GLY A 76 -3.23 -6.11 -6.84
C GLY A 76 -3.15 -6.96 -8.10
N LYS A 77 -4.27 -7.17 -8.78
CA LYS A 77 -4.35 -7.80 -10.11
C LYS A 77 -4.96 -6.81 -11.10
N LEU A 78 -4.37 -6.67 -12.28
CA LEU A 78 -4.93 -5.83 -13.34
C LEU A 78 -6.35 -6.27 -13.69
N LYS A 79 -7.23 -5.29 -13.92
CA LYS A 79 -8.58 -5.51 -14.46
C LYS A 79 -8.55 -5.83 -15.95
#